data_AF-A0A7G7FEV6-F1
#
_entry.id   AF-A0A7G7FEV6-F1
#
_cell.length_a   1.000
_cell.length_b   1.000
_cell.length_c   1.000
_cell.angle_alpha   90.00
_cell.angle_beta   90.00
_cell.angle_gamma   90.00
#
_symmetry.space_group_name_H-M   'P 1'
#
loop_
_entity.id
_entity.type
_entity.pdbx_description
1 polymer ?
#
loop_
_entity_poly.entity_id
_entity_poly.type
_entity_poly.pdbx_seq_one_letter_code
_entity_poly.pdbx_strand_id
1 'polypeptide(L)' 'MNSRIFAVLLLSALLTCVLSEQYCPKSSLSPCKKANIRNDCCKDDDCTGGSWCCQTPCGNFCKYSIDR' A
#
# COMPACT_ATOMS: atom_id res chain seq x y z
N MET A 1 17.19 -21.65 -23.66
CA MET A 1 16.18 -21.22 -22.66
C MET A 1 14.86 -21.88 -23.05
N ASN A 2 14.37 -22.83 -22.25
CA ASN A 2 13.19 -23.61 -22.64
C ASN A 2 11.93 -22.75 -22.55
N SER A 3 11.13 -22.70 -23.62
CA SER A 3 9.89 -21.89 -23.68
C SER A 3 8.93 -22.18 -22.51
N ARG A 4 8.87 -23.45 -22.09
CA ARG A 4 8.11 -23.89 -20.90
C ARG A 4 8.62 -23.27 -19.59
N ILE A 5 9.93 -23.13 -19.44
CA ILE A 5 10.56 -22.54 -18.24
C ILE A 5 10.26 -21.03 -18.20
N PHE A 6 10.32 -20.37 -19.35
CA PHE A 6 10.02 -18.94 -19.45
C PHE A 6 8.56 -18.64 -19.10
N ALA A 7 7.63 -19.48 -19.55
CA ALA A 7 6.21 -19.37 -19.20
C ALA A 7 5.95 -19.55 -17.69
N VAL A 8 6.64 -20.51 -17.04
CA VAL A 8 6.52 -20.73 -15.60
C VAL A 8 7.07 -19.54 -14.80
N LEU A 9 8.21 -18.98 -15.22
CA LEU A 9 8.80 -17.80 -14.57
C LEU A 9 7.87 -16.58 -14.67
N LEU A 10 7.29 -16.32 -15.84
CA LEU A 10 6.32 -15.24 -16.03
C LEU A 10 5.07 -15.41 -15.14
N LEU A 11 4.52 -16.62 -15.05
CA LEU A 11 3.38 -16.91 -14.18
C LEU A 11 3.71 -16.68 -12.70
N SER A 12 4.91 -17.06 -12.25
CA SER A 12 5.33 -16.87 -10.86
C SER A 12 5.49 -15.39 -10.47
N ALA A 13 6.06 -14.57 -11.36
CA ALA A 13 6.25 -13.14 -11.13
C ALA A 13 4.90 -12.38 -11.05
N LEU A 14 3.93 -12.75 -11.89
CA LEU A 14 2.59 -12.19 -11.82
C LEU A 14 1.89 -12.51 -10.49
N LEU A 15 2.08 -13.73 -9.98
CA LEU A 15 1.49 -14.17 -8.71
C LEU A 15 2.04 -13.38 -7.51
N THR A 16 3.35 -13.06 -7.53
CA THR A 16 3.98 -12.26 -6.47
C THR A 16 3.50 -10.80 -6.43
N CYS A 17 3.14 -10.22 -7.58
CA CYS A 17 2.61 -8.85 -7.64
C CYS A 17 1.23 -8.74 -6.99
N VAL A 18 0.40 -9.79 -7.03
CA VAL A 18 -0.98 -9.76 -6.53
C VAL A 18 -1.04 -9.94 -5.01
N LEU A 19 -0.02 -10.52 -4.37
CA LEU A 19 0.03 -10.70 -2.91
C LEU A 19 0.45 -9.42 -2.14
N SER A 20 0.71 -8.34 -2.87
CA SER A 20 1.20 -7.06 -2.36
C SER A 20 0.12 -6.18 -1.70
N GLU A 21 -1.07 -6.72 -1.43
CA GLU A 21 -2.27 -5.90 -1.14
C GLU A 21 -2.48 -5.51 0.34
N GLN A 22 -1.49 -5.71 1.23
CA GLN A 22 -1.66 -5.42 2.66
C GLN A 22 -0.71 -4.33 3.23
N TYR A 23 -0.37 -3.32 2.43
CA TYR A 23 0.44 -2.19 2.93
C TYR A 23 -0.33 -1.24 3.84
N CYS A 24 -1.62 -1.02 3.55
CA CYS A 24 -2.44 -0.10 4.30
C CYS A 24 -3.47 -0.82 5.19
N PRO A 25 -3.57 -0.43 6.48
CA PRO A 25 -4.70 -0.80 7.33
C PRO A 25 -6.03 -0.50 6.67
N LYS A 26 -7.06 -1.32 6.93
CA LYS A 26 -8.43 -0.94 6.60
C LYS A 26 -8.76 0.37 7.33
N SER A 27 -9.03 1.41 6.55
CA SER A 27 -9.44 2.71 7.08
C SER A 27 -10.82 2.62 7.75
N SER A 28 -11.01 3.36 8.83
CA SER A 28 -12.32 3.52 9.47
C SER A 28 -13.32 4.10 8.48
N LEU A 29 -14.55 3.59 8.47
CA LEU A 29 -15.64 4.12 7.64
C LEU A 29 -16.21 5.45 8.17
N SER A 30 -15.72 5.94 9.31
CA SER A 30 -16.18 7.19 9.89
C SER A 30 -15.76 8.38 9.00
N PRO A 31 -16.71 9.19 8.51
CA PRO A 31 -16.39 10.34 7.68
C PRO A 31 -15.64 11.39 8.50
N CYS A 32 -14.67 12.06 7.88
CA CYS A 32 -13.94 13.13 8.54
C CYS A 32 -14.83 14.35 8.75
N LYS A 33 -14.87 14.86 9.99
CA LYS A 33 -15.63 16.07 10.35
C LYS A 33 -14.82 17.37 10.17
N LYS A 34 -13.58 17.29 9.67
CA LYS A 34 -12.66 18.42 9.55
C LYS A 34 -12.70 18.98 8.12
N ALA A 35 -12.94 20.28 7.96
CA ALA A 35 -13.00 20.93 6.65
C ALA A 35 -11.61 21.18 6.03
N ASN A 36 -10.60 21.45 6.85
CA ASN A 36 -9.22 21.71 6.41
C ASN A 36 -8.33 20.51 6.74
N ILE A 37 -8.40 19.50 5.89
CA ILE A 37 -7.55 18.32 5.96
C ILE A 37 -6.16 18.67 5.41
N ARG A 38 -5.12 18.29 6.15
CA ARG A 38 -3.73 18.37 5.72
C ARG A 38 -3.19 16.96 5.60
N ASN A 39 -2.59 16.67 4.45
CA ASN A 39 -1.91 15.40 4.22
C ASN A 39 -0.52 15.45 4.85
N ASP A 40 -0.14 14.37 5.51
CA ASP A 40 1.20 14.20 6.08
C ASP A 40 2.17 13.61 5.06
N CYS A 41 1.64 12.93 4.03
CA CYS A 41 2.42 12.34 2.94
C CYS A 41 1.66 12.42 1.60
N CYS A 42 2.39 12.34 0.49
CA CYS A 42 1.86 12.26 -0.87
C CYS A 42 2.22 10.94 -1.56
N LYS A 43 3.33 10.31 -1.16
CA LYS A 43 3.84 9.04 -1.68
C LYS A 43 4.57 8.26 -0.58
N ASP A 44 4.79 6.97 -0.79
CA ASP A 44 5.45 6.09 0.18
C ASP A 44 6.85 6.56 0.57
N ASP A 45 7.60 7.15 -0.37
CA ASP A 45 8.94 7.69 -0.11
C ASP A 45 8.95 8.90 0.84
N ASP A 46 7.81 9.56 1.05
CA ASP A 46 7.69 10.63 2.04
C ASP A 46 7.66 10.06 3.48
N CYS A 47 7.39 8.75 3.60
CA CYS A 47 7.29 8.03 4.85
C CYS A 47 8.63 7.36 5.21
N THR A 48 8.92 7.28 6.50
CA THR A 48 10.16 6.69 7.02
C THR A 48 9.90 5.37 7.73
N GLY A 49 10.96 4.61 8.02
CA GLY A 49 10.88 3.41 8.86
C GLY A 49 10.10 2.23 8.26
N GLY A 50 9.90 2.20 6.94
CA GLY A 50 9.10 1.17 6.25
C GLY A 50 7.61 1.30 6.53
N SER A 51 7.12 2.52 6.66
CA SER A 51 5.69 2.85 6.61
C SER A 51 5.29 3.27 5.20
N TRP A 52 4.01 3.15 4.89
CA TRP A 52 3.42 3.49 3.58
C TRP A 52 2.46 4.66 3.70
N CYS A 53 2.33 5.43 2.63
CA CYS A 53 1.43 6.58 2.60
C CYS A 53 0.01 6.11 2.30
N CYS A 54 -0.82 6.06 3.34
CA CYS A 54 -2.15 5.48 3.27
C CYS A 54 -3.24 6.56 3.29
N GLN A 55 -4.23 6.39 2.40
CA GLN A 55 -5.41 7.22 2.39
C GLN A 55 -6.35 6.86 3.55
N THR A 56 -6.74 7.88 4.31
CA THR A 56 -7.74 7.80 5.38
C THR A 56 -8.88 8.77 5.11
N PRO A 57 -10.02 8.67 5.81
CA PRO A 57 -11.11 9.64 5.65
C PRO A 57 -10.67 11.08 5.92
N CYS A 58 -9.67 11.27 6.77
CA CYS A 58 -9.15 12.57 7.18
C CYS A 58 -7.83 12.94 6.50
N GLY A 59 -7.53 12.39 5.31
CA GLY A 59 -6.31 12.69 4.54
C GLY A 59 -5.32 11.54 4.49
N ASN A 60 -4.12 11.80 3.97
CA ASN A 60 -3.07 10.81 3.77
C ASN A 60 -2.08 10.80 4.94
N PHE A 61 -1.79 9.62 5.48
CA PHE A 61 -0.90 9.44 6.63
C PHE A 61 0.01 8.23 6.46
N CYS A 62 1.23 8.35 6.95
CA CYS A 62 2.16 7.22 7.03
C CYS A 62 1.65 6.18 8.02
N LYS A 63 1.43 4.95 7.57
CA LYS A 63 0.97 3.82 8.38
C LYS A 63 1.88 2.62 8.19
N TYR A 64 2.07 1.86 9.27
CA TYR A 64 2.67 0.54 9.18
C TYR A 64 1.64 -0.48 8.72
N SER A 65 2.13 -1.57 8.13
CA SER A 65 1.31 -2.76 7.88
C SER A 65 0.73 -3.27 9.21
N ILE A 66 -0.43 -3.90 9.14
CA ILE A 66 -1.14 -4.44 10.32
C ILE A 66 -0.30 -5.50 11.07
N ASP A 67 0.66 -6.13 10.39
CA ASP A 67 1.48 -7.23 10.91
C ASP A 67 2.73 -6.79 11.70
N ARG A 68 2.88 -5.51 12.06
CA ARG A 68 4.03 -4.99 12.83
C ARG A 68 3.75 -4.85 14.32
#